data_AF-A0A920VQ16-F1
#
_entry.id   AF-A0A920VQ16-F1
#
_cell.length_a   1.000
_cell.length_b   1.000
_cell.length_c   1.000
_cell.angle_alpha   90.00
_cell.angle_beta   90.00
_cell.angle_gamma   90.00
#
_symmetry.space_group_name_H-M   'P 1'
#
loop_
_entity.id
_entity.type
_entity.pdbx_description
1 polymer ?
#
loop_
_entity_poly.entity_id
_entity_poly.type
_entity_poly.pdbx_seq_one_letter_code
_entity_poly.pdbx_strand_id
1 'polypeptide(L)'
;MIYDAEGIDDSIKNQGHWAESNDTPTLTLFLENLENRSLRRVKQLGVTGVSMAGLDTGGLETWTDQNLKRHIDRASAAGLELRNVMFNPSSRVRFGEQGRDEDIEIINQAIGKFLAGRACQ
;
A
#
# COMPACT_ATOMS: atom_id res chain seq x y z
N MET A 1 20.36 16.18 2.66
CA MET A 1 20.64 15.32 1.50
C MET A 1 19.39 15.24 0.67
N ILE A 2 19.33 16.02 -0.41
CA ILE A 2 18.24 16.01 -1.38
C ILE A 2 18.70 15.04 -2.47
N TYR A 3 18.06 13.88 -2.57
CA TYR A 3 18.31 12.93 -3.66
C TYR A 3 17.54 13.44 -4.89
N ASP A 4 18.21 14.29 -5.66
CA ASP A 4 17.85 14.62 -7.03
C ASP A 4 17.96 13.39 -7.93
N ALA A 5 17.28 13.41 -9.07
CA ALA A 5 17.12 12.25 -9.94
C ALA A 5 18.45 11.74 -10.55
N GLU A 6 19.55 12.48 -10.38
CA GLU A 6 20.90 12.16 -10.81
C GLU A 6 21.80 11.61 -9.67
N GLY A 7 21.29 11.56 -8.43
CA GLY A 7 22.10 11.39 -7.22
C GLY A 7 21.99 10.03 -6.51
N ILE A 8 21.68 8.94 -7.21
CA ILE A 8 21.89 7.59 -6.64
C ILE A 8 23.13 7.02 -7.31
N ASP A 9 24.23 7.00 -6.55
CA ASP A 9 25.48 6.36 -6.96
C ASP A 9 25.22 4.89 -7.32
N ASP A 10 25.74 4.42 -8.46
CA ASP A 10 25.51 3.05 -8.93
C ASP A 10 25.99 2.01 -7.93
N SER A 11 26.98 2.34 -7.09
CA SER A 11 27.50 1.43 -6.08
C SER A 11 26.46 1.01 -5.05
N ILE A 12 25.49 1.87 -4.70
CA ILE A 12 24.45 1.57 -3.69
C ILE A 12 23.17 1.00 -4.31
N LYS A 13 23.03 1.03 -5.63
CA LYS A 13 21.94 0.35 -6.32
C LYS A 13 22.14 -1.15 -6.16
N ASN A 14 21.11 -1.86 -5.71
CA ASN A 14 21.13 -3.31 -5.48
C ASN A 14 22.09 -3.81 -4.38
N GLN A 15 22.58 -2.95 -3.47
CA GLN A 15 23.21 -3.41 -2.21
C GLN A 15 22.18 -3.82 -1.14
N GLY A 16 21.01 -4.29 -1.55
CA GLY A 16 20.16 -5.06 -0.64
C GLY A 16 20.95 -6.31 -0.29
N HIS A 17 21.62 -6.31 0.87
CA HIS A 17 22.47 -7.41 1.32
C HIS A 17 21.72 -8.75 1.37
N TRP A 18 20.38 -8.72 1.31
CA TRP A 18 19.49 -9.88 1.25
C TRP A 18 18.34 -9.56 0.29
N ALA A 19 18.32 -10.20 -0.88
CA ALA A 19 17.17 -10.09 -1.78
C ALA A 19 15.95 -10.74 -1.11
N GLU A 20 14.81 -10.04 -1.12
CA GLU A 20 13.55 -10.65 -0.66
C GLU A 20 13.21 -11.85 -1.54
N SER A 21 12.84 -12.95 -0.88
CA SER A 21 12.38 -14.18 -1.50
C SER A 21 11.13 -14.68 -0.78
N ASN A 22 10.54 -15.76 -1.29
CA ASN A 22 9.41 -16.43 -0.62
C ASN A 22 9.78 -16.98 0.78
N ASP A 23 11.07 -17.15 1.07
CA ASP A 23 11.58 -17.68 2.35
C ASP A 23 11.95 -16.57 3.35
N THR A 24 11.74 -15.30 2.98
CA THR A 24 12.05 -14.14 3.84
C THR A 24 10.81 -13.27 4.03
N PRO A 25 10.67 -12.59 5.19
CA PRO A 25 9.61 -11.59 5.36
C PRO A 25 9.73 -10.47 4.32
N THR A 26 8.61 -10.07 3.72
CA THR A 26 8.55 -8.85 2.89
C THR A 26 8.54 -7.61 3.79
N LEU A 27 9.49 -6.71 3.59
CA LEU A 27 9.50 -5.40 4.22
C LEU A 27 8.62 -4.46 3.40
N THR A 28 7.70 -3.78 4.09
CA THR A 28 6.89 -2.72 3.47
C THR A 28 7.32 -1.37 4.00
N LEU A 29 7.41 -0.38 3.12
CA LEU A 29 7.52 1.02 3.52
C LEU A 29 6.25 1.80 3.24
N PHE A 30 6.00 2.77 4.10
CA PHE A 30 4.80 3.59 4.03
C PHE A 30 4.93 4.68 2.96
N LEU A 31 3.95 4.73 2.07
CA LEU A 31 3.77 5.80 1.09
C LEU A 31 2.75 6.81 1.62
N GLU A 32 3.14 8.08 1.60
CA GLU A 32 2.23 9.20 1.90
C GLU A 32 1.25 9.43 0.76
N ASN A 33 1.69 9.24 -0.49
CA ASN A 33 0.91 9.37 -1.70
C ASN A 33 1.55 8.57 -2.86
N LEU A 34 0.88 8.51 -4.00
CA LEU A 34 1.35 7.82 -5.22
C LEU A 34 2.03 8.74 -6.25
N GLU A 35 2.53 9.89 -5.81
CA GLU A 35 3.31 10.78 -6.66
C GLU A 35 4.68 10.17 -7.00
N ASN A 36 5.22 10.53 -8.16
CA ASN A 36 6.51 10.00 -8.64
C ASN A 36 7.65 10.16 -7.62
N ARG A 37 7.66 11.28 -6.89
CA ARG A 37 8.67 11.56 -5.86
C ARG A 37 8.61 10.53 -4.73
N SER A 38 7.43 10.22 -4.22
CA SER A 38 7.21 9.28 -3.12
C SER A 38 7.58 7.86 -3.53
N LEU A 39 7.13 7.43 -4.72
CA LEU A 39 7.44 6.10 -5.25
C LEU A 39 8.94 5.92 -5.49
N ARG A 40 9.62 6.92 -6.07
CA ARG A 40 11.07 6.87 -6.30
C ARG A 40 11.85 6.80 -4.98
N ARG A 41 11.47 7.61 -3.99
CA ARG A 41 12.11 7.65 -2.66
C ARG A 41 12.07 6.28 -1.97
N VAL A 42 10.98 5.54 -2.14
CA VAL A 42 10.84 4.21 -1.53
C VAL A 42 11.59 3.16 -2.36
N LYS A 43 11.44 3.16 -3.69
CA LYS A 43 12.10 2.19 -4.58
C LYS A 43 13.62 2.18 -4.46
N GLN A 44 14.25 3.34 -4.31
CA GLN A 44 15.71 3.44 -4.17
C GLN A 44 16.25 2.76 -2.89
N LEU A 45 15.39 2.47 -1.90
CA LEU A 45 15.76 1.76 -0.68
C LEU A 45 15.77 0.24 -0.86
N GLY A 46 15.42 -0.25 -2.06
CA GLY A 46 15.44 -1.68 -2.39
C GLY A 46 14.23 -2.48 -1.93
N VAL A 47 13.20 -1.83 -1.36
CA VAL A 47 11.96 -2.53 -0.98
C VAL A 47 11.06 -2.78 -2.19
N THR A 48 10.37 -3.90 -2.17
CA THR A 48 9.38 -4.24 -3.21
C THR A 48 7.94 -3.96 -2.73
N GLY A 49 7.68 -4.14 -1.44
CA GLY A 49 6.37 -3.93 -0.82
C GLY A 49 6.16 -2.50 -0.31
N VAL A 50 4.94 -1.99 -0.46
CA VAL A 50 4.53 -0.70 0.11
C VAL A 50 3.19 -0.78 0.83
N SER A 51 3.02 0.12 1.79
CA SER A 51 1.80 0.32 2.58
C SER A 51 1.27 1.74 2.42
N MET A 52 -0.04 1.95 2.51
CA MET A 52 -0.68 3.29 2.49
C MET A 52 -1.67 3.48 3.63
N ALA A 53 -1.96 4.75 3.98
CA ALA A 53 -2.93 5.10 5.04
C ALA A 53 -4.39 5.04 4.60
N GLY A 54 -4.62 4.87 3.30
CA GLY A 54 -5.92 4.93 2.66
C GLY A 54 -5.76 5.05 1.15
N LEU A 55 -6.86 5.37 0.46
CA LEU A 55 -6.92 5.52 -1.00
C LEU A 55 -7.16 6.97 -1.44
N ASP A 56 -6.96 7.94 -0.54
CA ASP A 56 -7.24 9.36 -0.76
C ASP A 56 -8.67 9.66 -1.27
N THR A 57 -9.62 8.75 -0.98
CA THR A 57 -11.02 8.84 -1.43
C THR A 57 -12.01 9.11 -0.30
N GLY A 58 -11.53 9.12 0.96
CA GLY A 58 -12.37 9.15 2.16
C GLY A 58 -12.23 7.86 2.98
N GLY A 59 -13.28 7.50 3.71
CA GLY A 59 -13.32 6.28 4.51
C GLY A 59 -13.54 5.02 3.67
N LEU A 60 -13.68 3.87 4.35
CA LEU A 60 -13.90 2.57 3.72
C LEU A 60 -15.14 2.53 2.81
N GLU A 61 -16.17 3.30 3.15
CA GLU A 61 -17.40 3.45 2.38
C GLU A 61 -17.17 3.99 0.96
N THR A 62 -16.03 4.64 0.73
CA THR A 62 -15.65 5.22 -0.57
C THR A 62 -14.80 4.27 -1.43
N TRP A 63 -14.48 3.07 -0.92
CA TRP A 63 -13.63 2.12 -1.62
C TRP A 63 -14.40 1.37 -2.71
N THR A 64 -14.03 1.68 -3.95
CA THR A 64 -14.52 1.03 -5.16
C THR A 64 -13.42 0.20 -5.80
N ASP A 65 -13.81 -0.80 -6.60
CA ASP A 65 -12.86 -1.62 -7.36
C ASP A 65 -11.98 -0.77 -8.26
N GLN A 66 -12.55 0.30 -8.85
CA GLN A 66 -11.82 1.25 -9.68
C GLN A 66 -10.74 2.01 -8.90
N ASN A 67 -11.07 2.52 -7.71
CA ASN A 67 -10.11 3.24 -6.89
C ASN A 67 -9.01 2.30 -6.40
N LEU A 68 -9.36 1.11 -5.92
CA LEU A 68 -8.39 0.08 -5.50
C LEU A 68 -7.46 -0.29 -6.66
N LYS A 69 -8.03 -0.64 -7.81
CA LYS A 69 -7.25 -0.99 -9.01
C LYS A 69 -6.34 0.15 -9.45
N ARG A 70 -6.80 1.40 -9.44
CA ARG A 70 -5.96 2.57 -9.76
C ARG A 70 -4.72 2.63 -8.87
N HIS A 71 -4.86 2.40 -7.56
CA HIS A 71 -3.73 2.45 -6.62
C HIS A 71 -2.77 1.28 -6.81
N ILE A 72 -3.32 0.07 -6.97
CA ILE A 72 -2.55 -1.16 -7.23
C ILE A 72 -1.76 -1.02 -8.53
N ASP A 73 -2.40 -0.63 -9.62
CA ASP A 73 -1.77 -0.44 -10.94
C ASP A 73 -0.69 0.65 -10.89
N ARG A 74 -0.96 1.73 -10.15
CA ARG A 74 -0.03 2.85 -10.02
C ARG A 74 1.24 2.48 -9.26
N ALA A 75 1.13 1.70 -8.18
CA ALA A 75 2.28 1.14 -7.47
C ALA A 75 3.03 0.13 -8.37
N SER A 76 2.29 -0.75 -9.04
CA SER A 76 2.84 -1.76 -9.96
C SER A 76 3.63 -1.14 -11.10
N ALA A 77 3.15 -0.05 -11.70
CA ALA A 77 3.85 0.67 -12.76
C ALA A 77 5.19 1.27 -12.29
N ALA A 78 5.38 1.48 -10.98
CA ALA A 78 6.66 1.88 -10.41
C ALA A 78 7.56 0.69 -10.05
N GLY A 79 7.11 -0.55 -10.26
CA GLY A 79 7.80 -1.77 -9.82
C GLY A 79 7.73 -1.99 -8.31
N LEU A 80 6.62 -1.56 -7.69
CA LEU A 80 6.31 -1.77 -6.27
C LEU A 80 4.99 -2.53 -6.16
N GLU A 81 4.80 -3.24 -5.06
CA GLU A 81 3.56 -3.95 -4.76
C GLU A 81 2.83 -3.29 -3.60
N LEU A 82 1.59 -2.85 -3.84
CA LEU A 82 0.73 -2.35 -2.77
C LEU A 82 0.25 -3.53 -1.91
N ARG A 83 0.98 -3.81 -0.84
CA ARG A 83 0.78 -4.97 0.03
C ARG A 83 -0.31 -4.74 1.07
N ASN A 84 -0.44 -3.50 1.54
CA ASN A 84 -1.33 -3.15 2.64
C ASN A 84 -1.91 -1.74 2.46
N VAL A 85 -3.19 -1.59 2.80
CA VAL A 85 -3.85 -0.29 2.92
C VAL A 85 -4.49 -0.26 4.30
N MET A 86 -3.98 0.60 5.16
CA MET A 86 -4.53 0.76 6.49
C MET A 86 -5.92 1.40 6.40
N PHE A 87 -6.76 1.03 7.36
CA PHE A 87 -8.04 1.68 7.61
C PHE A 87 -8.23 1.78 9.11
N ASN A 88 -9.09 2.69 9.54
CA ASN A 88 -9.42 2.85 10.96
C ASN A 88 -10.87 2.41 11.20
N PRO A 89 -11.13 1.36 12.00
CA PRO A 89 -12.48 0.97 12.36
C PRO A 89 -13.20 2.07 13.16
N SER A 90 -14.52 2.15 13.00
CA SER A 90 -15.37 3.08 13.76
C SER A 90 -15.29 2.82 15.27
N SER A 91 -15.75 3.78 16.09
CA SER A 91 -15.93 3.56 17.54
C SER A 91 -16.88 2.39 17.80
N ARG A 92 -17.91 2.23 16.96
CA ARG A 92 -18.91 1.16 17.07
C ARG A 92 -18.26 -0.21 17.02
N VAL A 93 -17.32 -0.41 16.09
CA VAL A 93 -16.53 -1.64 16.00
C VAL A 93 -15.59 -1.77 17.20
N ARG A 94 -14.84 -0.70 17.54
CA ARG A 94 -13.82 -0.75 18.59
C ARG A 94 -14.38 -1.00 20.00
N PHE A 95 -15.57 -0.48 20.30
CA PHE A 95 -16.19 -0.55 21.62
C PHE A 95 -17.46 -1.42 21.65
N GLY A 96 -17.84 -2.03 20.53
CA GLY A 96 -18.99 -2.94 20.45
C GLY A 96 -20.35 -2.23 20.56
N GLU A 97 -20.47 -1.01 20.03
CA GLU A 97 -21.69 -0.20 20.10
C GLU A 97 -22.74 -0.66 19.06
N GLN A 98 -23.98 -0.15 19.20
CA GLN A 98 -25.06 -0.46 18.26
C GLN A 98 -24.68 -0.04 16.82
N GLY A 99 -24.83 -0.97 15.87
CA GLY A 99 -24.46 -0.77 14.46
C GLY A 99 -23.05 -1.25 14.10
N ARG A 100 -22.32 -1.90 15.05
CA ARG A 100 -21.00 -2.49 14.77
C ARG A 100 -21.02 -3.52 13.64
N ASP A 101 -22.08 -4.33 13.53
CA ASP A 101 -22.10 -5.46 12.60
C ASP A 101 -22.24 -4.96 11.15
N GLU A 102 -22.95 -3.85 10.94
CA GLU A 102 -23.01 -3.14 9.66
C GLU A 102 -21.63 -2.59 9.26
N ASP A 103 -20.89 -2.00 10.21
CA ASP A 103 -19.54 -1.50 9.96
C ASP A 103 -18.54 -2.64 9.67
N ILE A 104 -18.68 -3.79 10.34
CA ILE A 104 -17.87 -4.99 10.08
C ILE A 104 -18.14 -5.50 8.67
N GLU A 105 -19.38 -5.50 8.21
CA GLU A 105 -19.72 -5.91 6.85
C GLU A 105 -19.08 -5.00 5.80
N ILE A 106 -19.06 -3.68 6.02
CA ILE A 106 -18.34 -2.73 5.16
C ILE A 106 -16.83 -3.04 5.14
N ILE A 107 -16.23 -3.34 6.29
CA ILE A 107 -14.82 -3.74 6.38
C ILE A 107 -14.56 -5.03 5.58
N ASN A 108 -15.39 -6.06 5.75
CA ASN A 108 -15.24 -7.33 5.04
C ASN A 108 -15.34 -7.15 3.52
N GLN A 109 -16.30 -6.33 3.05
CA GLN A 109 -16.42 -6.00 1.63
C GLN A 109 -15.18 -5.27 1.10
N ALA A 110 -14.65 -4.30 1.85
CA ALA A 110 -13.43 -3.58 1.47
C ALA A 110 -12.21 -4.52 1.39
N ILE A 111 -12.05 -5.43 2.37
CA ILE A 111 -11.00 -6.45 2.36
C ILE A 111 -11.15 -7.37 1.14
N GLY A 112 -12.36 -7.87 0.88
CA GLY A 112 -12.63 -8.74 -0.27
C GLY A 112 -12.26 -8.09 -1.60
N LYS A 113 -12.64 -6.82 -1.80
CA LYS A 113 -12.28 -6.05 -3.00
C LYS A 113 -10.77 -5.86 -3.14
N PHE A 114 -10.07 -5.53 -2.05
CA PHE A 114 -8.62 -5.37 -2.08
C PHE A 114 -7.90 -6.66 -2.47
N LEU A 115 -8.31 -7.80 -1.90
CA LEU A 115 -7.76 -9.12 -2.24
C LEU A 115 -8.04 -9.49 -3.70
N ALA A 116 -9.25 -9.24 -4.20
CA ALA A 116 -9.62 -9.49 -5.60
C ALA A 116 -8.79 -8.64 -6.58
N GLY A 117 -8.58 -7.36 -6.26
CA GLY A 117 -7.75 -6.46 -7.06
C GLY A 117 -6.29 -6.90 -7.17
N ARG A 118 -5.76 -7.52 -6.11
CA ARG A 118 -4.40 -8.07 -6.08
C ARG A 118 -4.24 -9.40 -6.79
N ALA A 119 -5.28 -10.24 -6.82
CA ALA A 119 -5.23 -11.57 -7.44
C ALA A 119 -5.22 -11.52 -8.98
N CYS A 120 -5.55 -10.37 -9.59
CA CYS A 120 -5.56 -10.17 -11.04
C CYS A 120 -4.22 -9.67 -11.62
N GLN A 121 -3.13 -9.68 -10.84
CA GLN A 121 -1.78 -9.26 -11.25
C GLN A 121 -0.90 -10.42 -11.67
#